data_AF-A0A418Y9E7-F1
#
_entry.id   AF-A0A418Y9E7-F1
#
_cell.length_a   1.000
_cell.length_b   1.000
_cell.length_c   1.000
_cell.angle_alpha   90.00
_cell.angle_beta   90.00
_cell.angle_gamma   90.00
#
_symmetry.space_group_name_H-M   'P 1'
#
loop_
_entity.id
_entity.type
_entity.pdbx_description
1 polymer ?
#
loop_
_entity_poly.entity_id
_entity_poly.type
_entity_poly.pdbx_seq_one_letter_code
_entity_poly.pdbx_strand_id
1 'polypeptide(L)'
;MAKNGDGKAMYMLAKHKDSWRKYVPYLAHKTRVEQYIQALEMGADSASAAIFSELYRHQDRHQPEIRQQIVKYLTIAAERGYAPAMVDLYEFTDVIGNDLALEYLQQATELGYARAPFTLYYYLKKKENKNLQDWKTLYKNINLAAALNASDYSTFVDYLDFDEYLSPEEIAQIDQEVSEFLTQVKPNRFYDETNLY
;
A
#
# COMPACT_ATOMS: atom_id res chain seq x y z
N MET A 1 16.53 -15.18 14.86
CA MET A 1 16.28 -13.79 15.31
C MET A 1 17.45 -12.81 15.06
N ALA A 2 18.44 -13.12 14.19
CA ALA A 2 19.54 -12.18 13.87
C ALA A 2 19.46 -11.52 12.47
N LYS A 3 18.68 -12.06 11.52
CA LYS A 3 18.63 -11.54 10.13
C LYS A 3 17.96 -10.16 9.98
N ASN A 4 16.92 -9.87 10.77
CA ASN A 4 16.16 -8.62 10.63
C ASN A 4 16.93 -7.36 11.08
N GLY A 5 17.97 -7.51 11.91
CA GLY A 5 18.80 -6.39 12.39
C GLY A 5 19.74 -5.83 11.32
N ASP A 6 20.22 -6.68 10.41
CA ASP A 6 21.16 -6.26 9.37
C ASP A 6 20.45 -5.65 8.16
N GLY A 7 19.27 -6.17 7.78
CA GLY A 7 18.53 -5.69 6.60
C GLY A 7 18.06 -4.24 6.72
N LYS A 8 17.50 -3.85 7.86
CA LYS A 8 17.03 -2.47 8.11
C LYS A 8 18.18 -1.47 8.16
N ALA A 9 19.29 -1.85 8.80
CA ALA A 9 20.51 -1.04 8.81
C ALA A 9 21.07 -0.85 7.39
N MET A 10 21.07 -1.92 6.59
CA MET A 10 21.48 -1.87 5.19
C MET A 10 20.57 -0.97 4.34
N TYR A 11 19.25 -1.05 4.53
CA TYR A 11 18.28 -0.17 3.90
C TYR A 11 18.57 1.30 4.22
N MET A 12 18.75 1.64 5.50
CA MET A 12 19.06 3.00 5.93
C MET A 12 20.41 3.49 5.40
N LEU A 13 21.43 2.63 5.39
CA LEU A 13 22.73 2.97 4.79
C LEU A 13 22.57 3.30 3.30
N ALA A 14 21.83 2.48 2.54
CA ALA A 14 21.60 2.71 1.11
C ALA A 14 20.87 4.03 0.84
N LYS A 15 19.88 4.37 1.69
CA LYS A 15 19.09 5.61 1.61
C LYS A 15 19.94 6.86 1.90
N HIS A 16 20.83 6.80 2.88
CA HIS A 16 21.58 7.96 3.37
C HIS A 16 23.02 8.08 2.87
N LYS A 17 23.54 7.09 2.12
CA LYS A 17 24.94 7.12 1.67
C LYS A 17 25.16 8.15 0.57
N ASP A 18 25.69 9.29 0.99
CA ASP A 18 26.26 10.32 0.14
C ASP A 18 27.60 9.84 -0.41
N SER A 19 27.58 9.34 -1.65
CA SER A 19 28.80 9.01 -2.37
C SER A 19 29.00 9.94 -3.56
N TRP A 20 30.26 10.10 -3.96
CA TRP A 20 30.65 10.78 -5.21
C TRP A 20 29.86 10.28 -6.44
N ARG A 21 29.28 9.08 -6.39
CA ARG A 21 28.43 8.55 -7.45
C ARG A 21 27.16 9.36 -7.65
N LYS A 22 26.72 10.20 -6.69
CA LYS A 22 25.65 11.20 -6.92
C LYS A 22 25.95 12.13 -8.09
N TYR A 23 27.22 12.36 -8.42
CA TYR A 23 27.64 13.16 -9.56
C TYR A 23 27.58 12.39 -10.90
N VAL A 24 27.27 11.07 -10.87
CA VAL A 24 26.98 10.23 -12.05
C VAL A 24 25.62 9.57 -11.87
N PRO A 25 24.52 10.24 -12.25
CA PRO A 25 23.15 9.84 -11.88
C PRO A 25 22.85 8.37 -12.16
N TYR A 26 23.14 7.89 -13.38
CA TYR A 26 22.87 6.50 -13.78
C TYR A 26 23.52 5.45 -12.86
N LEU A 27 24.80 5.63 -12.50
CA LEU A 27 25.51 4.70 -11.62
C LEU A 27 24.96 4.76 -10.19
N ALA A 28 24.53 5.95 -9.74
CA ALA A 28 23.92 6.10 -8.43
C ALA A 28 22.61 5.31 -8.31
N HIS A 29 21.74 5.38 -9.33
CA HIS A 29 20.46 4.65 -9.34
C HIS A 29 20.67 3.15 -9.32
N LYS A 30 21.52 2.63 -10.21
CA LYS A 30 21.78 1.19 -10.30
C LYS A 30 22.29 0.62 -8.98
N THR A 31 23.28 1.27 -8.37
CA THR A 31 23.84 0.82 -7.09
C THR A 31 22.82 0.89 -5.95
N ARG A 32 21.94 1.89 -5.90
CA ARG A 32 20.90 1.96 -4.87
C ARG A 32 19.88 0.82 -5.00
N VAL A 33 19.44 0.52 -6.22
CA VAL A 33 18.53 -0.61 -6.47
C VAL A 33 19.16 -1.92 -6.00
N GLU A 34 20.43 -2.18 -6.32
CA GLU A 34 21.16 -3.37 -5.87
C GLU A 34 21.21 -3.46 -4.33
N GLN A 35 21.47 -2.34 -3.64
CA GLN A 35 21.51 -2.29 -2.18
C GLN A 35 20.14 -2.49 -1.54
N TYR A 36 19.08 -1.93 -2.13
CA TYR A 36 17.72 -2.14 -1.65
C TYR A 36 17.26 -3.58 -1.86
N ILE A 37 17.65 -4.23 -2.97
CA ILE A 37 17.37 -5.66 -3.20
C ILE A 37 18.03 -6.49 -2.10
N GLN A 38 19.30 -6.24 -1.80
CA GLN A 38 20.00 -6.95 -0.71
C GLN A 38 19.32 -6.72 0.65
N ALA A 39 18.91 -5.49 0.94
CA ALA A 39 18.17 -5.19 2.18
C ALA A 39 16.83 -5.94 2.25
N LEU A 40 16.08 -6.01 1.15
CA LEU A 40 14.84 -6.77 1.04
C LEU A 40 15.07 -8.28 1.25
N GLU A 41 16.11 -8.84 0.65
CA GLU A 41 16.51 -10.25 0.83
C GLU A 41 16.85 -10.56 2.30
N MET A 42 17.35 -9.56 3.03
CA MET A 42 17.65 -9.64 4.46
C MET A 42 16.45 -9.35 5.37
N GLY A 43 15.28 -9.04 4.81
CA GLY A 43 14.02 -8.86 5.55
C GLY A 43 13.61 -7.41 5.79
N ALA A 44 14.25 -6.43 5.15
CA ALA A 44 13.74 -5.05 5.14
C ALA A 44 12.66 -4.90 4.06
N ASP A 45 11.43 -5.28 4.39
CA ASP A 45 10.33 -5.31 3.42
C ASP A 45 9.99 -3.93 2.85
N SER A 46 10.29 -2.85 3.59
CA SER A 46 10.18 -1.47 3.11
C SER A 46 11.14 -1.09 1.99
N ALA A 47 12.23 -1.85 1.82
CA ALA A 47 13.11 -1.67 0.68
C ALA A 47 12.37 -1.95 -0.65
N SER A 48 11.29 -2.74 -0.65
CA SER A 48 10.45 -2.96 -1.85
C SER A 48 9.85 -1.64 -2.38
N ALA A 49 9.36 -0.76 -1.50
CA ALA A 49 8.85 0.56 -1.89
C ALA A 49 9.95 1.48 -2.43
N ALA A 50 11.18 1.38 -1.91
CA ALA A 50 12.32 2.13 -2.42
C ALA A 50 12.78 1.62 -3.80
N ILE A 51 12.78 0.30 -4.02
CA ILE A 51 13.03 -0.31 -5.33
C ILE A 51 11.98 0.17 -6.33
N PHE A 52 10.69 0.10 -5.96
CA PHE A 52 9.60 0.61 -6.78
C PHE A 52 9.85 2.07 -7.16
N SER A 53 10.12 2.94 -6.19
CA SER A 53 10.36 4.37 -6.42
C SER A 53 11.57 4.64 -7.34
N GLU A 54 12.68 3.91 -7.18
CA GLU A 54 13.87 4.09 -8.02
C GLU A 54 13.63 3.59 -9.46
N LEU A 55 13.04 2.40 -9.61
CA LEU A 55 12.75 1.82 -10.93
C LEU A 55 11.71 2.66 -11.67
N TYR A 56 10.68 3.13 -10.98
CA TYR A 56 9.58 3.89 -11.58
C TYR A 56 9.98 5.32 -11.97
N ARG A 57 10.84 6.00 -11.19
CA ARG A 57 11.25 7.39 -11.48
C ARG A 57 12.37 7.52 -12.52
N HIS A 58 13.23 6.51 -12.63
CA HIS A 58 14.47 6.62 -13.40
C HIS A 58 14.53 5.70 -14.62
N GLN A 59 13.49 4.89 -14.83
CA GLN A 59 13.33 4.09 -16.03
C GLN A 59 11.98 4.38 -16.68
N ASP A 60 11.77 3.87 -17.89
CA ASP A 60 10.47 3.96 -18.53
C ASP A 60 9.49 3.03 -17.82
N ARG A 61 8.62 3.62 -17.00
CA ARG A 61 7.61 2.94 -16.20
C ARG A 61 6.62 2.11 -17.02
N HIS A 62 6.55 2.29 -18.34
CA HIS A 62 5.67 1.52 -19.21
C HIS A 62 6.36 0.28 -19.81
N GLN A 63 7.68 0.11 -19.62
CA GLN A 63 8.39 -1.07 -20.10
C GLN A 63 7.96 -2.33 -19.33
N PRO A 64 7.48 -3.38 -20.02
CA PRO A 64 7.01 -4.61 -19.38
C PRO A 64 8.03 -5.23 -18.42
N GLU A 65 9.32 -5.22 -18.77
CA GLU A 65 10.39 -5.81 -17.98
C GLU A 65 10.58 -5.09 -16.64
N ILE A 66 10.42 -3.76 -16.62
CA ILE A 66 10.56 -2.95 -15.41
C ILE A 66 9.38 -3.17 -14.49
N ARG A 67 8.18 -3.23 -15.07
CA ARG A 67 6.95 -3.50 -14.31
C ARG A 67 6.96 -4.90 -13.70
N GLN A 68 7.41 -5.92 -14.43
CA GLN A 68 7.61 -7.27 -13.89
C GLN A 68 8.64 -7.30 -12.76
N GLN A 69 9.74 -6.54 -12.87
CA GLN A 69 10.71 -6.42 -11.78
C GLN A 69 10.11 -5.77 -10.54
N ILE A 70 9.37 -4.68 -10.68
CA ILE A 70 8.71 -4.01 -9.56
C ILE A 70 7.73 -4.98 -8.88
N VAL A 71 6.85 -5.63 -9.65
CA VAL A 71 5.90 -6.62 -9.15
C VAL A 71 6.62 -7.72 -8.38
N LYS A 72 7.70 -8.28 -8.91
CA LYS A 72 8.49 -9.32 -8.21
C LYS A 72 8.88 -8.88 -6.80
N TYR A 73 9.44 -7.68 -6.63
CA TYR A 73 9.92 -7.22 -5.32
C TYR A 73 8.80 -6.80 -4.38
N LEU A 74 7.73 -6.20 -4.91
CA LEU A 74 6.54 -5.90 -4.11
C LEU A 74 5.85 -7.19 -3.64
N THR A 75 5.72 -8.21 -4.49
CA THR A 75 5.15 -9.52 -4.12
C THR A 75 5.94 -10.17 -2.99
N ILE A 76 7.28 -10.16 -3.03
CA ILE A 76 8.10 -10.71 -1.94
C ILE A 76 7.77 -10.04 -0.59
N ALA A 77 7.60 -8.72 -0.57
CA ALA A 77 7.25 -7.99 0.65
C ALA A 77 5.79 -8.23 1.06
N ALA A 78 4.86 -8.27 0.10
CA ALA A 78 3.45 -8.56 0.33
C ALA A 78 3.24 -9.95 0.93
N GLU A 79 3.90 -10.99 0.40
CA GLU A 79 3.85 -12.37 0.92
C GLU A 79 4.38 -12.49 2.35
N ARG A 80 5.19 -11.53 2.81
CA ARG A 80 5.69 -11.44 4.19
C ARG A 80 4.78 -10.62 5.11
N GLY A 81 3.65 -10.12 4.61
CA GLY A 81 2.69 -9.33 5.36
C GLY A 81 2.96 -7.82 5.34
N TYR A 82 3.79 -7.31 4.43
CA TYR A 82 4.05 -5.88 4.33
C TYR A 82 2.92 -5.16 3.57
N ALA A 83 1.96 -4.63 4.33
CA ALA A 83 0.74 -3.98 3.80
C ALA A 83 1.00 -2.83 2.79
N PRO A 84 2.05 -2.00 2.91
CA PRO A 84 2.34 -0.99 1.88
C PRO A 84 2.60 -1.59 0.50
N ALA A 85 3.33 -2.72 0.42
CA ALA A 85 3.58 -3.39 -0.86
C ALA A 85 2.30 -4.03 -1.43
N MET A 86 1.45 -4.60 -0.56
CA MET A 86 0.13 -5.10 -0.96
C MET A 86 -0.71 -3.99 -1.64
N VAL A 87 -0.66 -2.76 -1.13
CA VAL A 87 -1.36 -1.63 -1.74
C VAL A 87 -0.70 -1.17 -3.04
N ASP A 88 0.63 -1.06 -3.07
CA ASP A 88 1.35 -0.60 -4.27
C ASP A 88 1.18 -1.57 -5.47
N LEU A 89 0.94 -2.86 -5.21
CA LEU A 89 0.61 -3.86 -6.25
C LEU A 89 -0.66 -3.53 -7.05
N TYR A 90 -1.56 -2.69 -6.52
CA TYR A 90 -2.75 -2.24 -7.25
C TYR A 90 -2.41 -1.40 -8.49
N GLU A 91 -1.25 -0.74 -8.55
CA GLU A 91 -0.79 -0.04 -9.76
C GLU A 91 -0.39 -0.99 -10.91
N PHE A 92 -0.34 -2.29 -10.64
CA PHE A 92 0.14 -3.32 -11.55
C PHE A 92 -0.94 -4.36 -11.87
N THR A 93 -2.22 -3.97 -11.83
CA THR A 93 -3.36 -4.87 -12.12
C THR A 93 -3.33 -5.48 -13.52
N ASP A 94 -2.68 -4.86 -14.49
CA ASP A 94 -2.46 -5.41 -15.82
C ASP A 94 -1.31 -6.44 -15.88
N VAL A 95 -0.46 -6.51 -14.85
CA VAL A 95 0.57 -7.56 -14.67
C VAL A 95 0.04 -8.71 -13.81
N ILE A 96 -0.57 -8.41 -12.67
CA ILE A 96 -0.98 -9.43 -11.68
C ILE A 96 -2.46 -9.82 -11.77
N GLY A 97 -3.26 -9.11 -12.56
CA GLY A 97 -4.71 -9.25 -12.62
C GLY A 97 -5.43 -8.43 -11.54
N ASN A 98 -6.65 -7.99 -11.85
CA ASN A 98 -7.48 -7.22 -10.92
C ASN A 98 -7.84 -8.02 -9.66
N ASP A 99 -8.22 -9.30 -9.80
CA ASP A 99 -8.71 -10.10 -8.68
C ASP A 99 -7.65 -10.23 -7.57
N LEU A 100 -6.41 -10.56 -7.95
CA LEU A 100 -5.29 -10.67 -7.02
C LEU A 100 -4.93 -9.32 -6.39
N ALA A 101 -5.00 -8.23 -7.17
CA ALA A 101 -4.77 -6.89 -6.62
C ALA A 101 -5.82 -6.52 -5.56
N LEU A 102 -7.09 -6.86 -5.79
CA LEU A 102 -8.16 -6.63 -4.82
C LEU A 102 -8.01 -7.52 -3.58
N GLU A 103 -7.55 -8.76 -3.72
CA GLU A 103 -7.23 -9.65 -2.60
C GLU A 103 -6.14 -9.04 -1.71
N TYR A 104 -5.05 -8.54 -2.30
CA TYR A 104 -4.01 -7.85 -1.55
C TYR A 104 -4.52 -6.60 -0.82
N LEU A 105 -5.41 -5.82 -1.43
CA LEU A 105 -6.03 -4.67 -0.75
C LEU A 105 -6.91 -5.11 0.44
N GLN A 106 -7.62 -6.24 0.31
CA GLN A 106 -8.40 -6.79 1.43
C GLN A 106 -7.48 -7.23 2.57
N GLN A 107 -6.41 -7.98 2.28
CA GLN A 107 -5.41 -8.39 3.27
C GLN A 107 -4.78 -7.16 3.97
N ALA A 108 -4.40 -6.14 3.21
CA ALA A 108 -3.85 -4.91 3.79
C ALA A 108 -4.88 -4.14 4.64
N THR A 109 -6.16 -4.23 4.29
CA THR A 109 -7.25 -3.68 5.11
C THR A 109 -7.34 -4.42 6.44
N GLU A 110 -7.35 -5.75 6.43
CA GLU A 110 -7.36 -6.60 7.65
C GLU A 110 -6.15 -6.34 8.56
N LEU A 111 -5.02 -5.98 7.97
CA LEU A 111 -3.81 -5.55 8.67
C LEU A 111 -3.89 -4.12 9.24
N GLY A 112 -4.98 -3.39 9.00
CA GLY A 112 -5.19 -2.03 9.51
C GLY A 112 -4.49 -0.93 8.73
N TYR A 113 -4.08 -1.20 7.50
CA TYR A 113 -3.38 -0.20 6.69
C TYR A 113 -4.37 0.69 5.94
N ALA A 114 -4.59 1.91 6.47
CA ALA A 114 -5.63 2.86 6.02
C ALA A 114 -5.68 3.14 4.51
N ARG A 115 -4.54 3.13 3.82
CA ARG A 115 -4.49 3.36 2.36
C ARG A 115 -5.20 2.25 1.58
N ALA A 116 -5.29 1.04 2.11
CA ALA A 116 -5.92 -0.09 1.44
C ALA A 116 -7.45 0.04 1.27
N PRO A 117 -8.25 0.26 2.35
CA PRO A 117 -9.68 0.51 2.19
C PRO A 117 -9.96 1.79 1.39
N PHE A 118 -9.07 2.79 1.45
CA PHE A 118 -9.20 3.98 0.60
C PHE A 118 -9.04 3.66 -0.90
N THR A 119 -8.08 2.81 -1.26
CA THR A 119 -7.92 2.33 -2.64
C THR A 119 -9.11 1.50 -3.09
N LEU A 120 -9.66 0.64 -2.21
CA LEU A 120 -10.89 -0.13 -2.49
C LEU A 120 -12.10 0.79 -2.72
N TYR A 121 -12.25 1.85 -1.90
CA TYR A 121 -13.25 2.89 -2.13
C TYR A 121 -13.10 3.51 -3.51
N TYR A 122 -11.89 3.91 -3.92
CA TYR A 122 -11.68 4.51 -5.24
C TYR A 122 -11.97 3.56 -6.40
N TYR A 123 -11.58 2.29 -6.25
CA TYR A 123 -11.90 1.25 -7.22
C TYR A 123 -13.42 1.15 -7.41
N LEU A 124 -14.17 0.99 -6.32
CA LEU A 124 -15.63 0.88 -6.37
C LEU A 124 -16.29 2.17 -6.83
N LYS A 125 -15.78 3.34 -6.43
CA LYS A 125 -16.31 4.64 -6.86
C LYS A 125 -16.37 4.77 -8.39
N LYS A 126 -15.37 4.23 -9.09
CA LYS A 126 -15.29 4.23 -10.56
C LYS A 126 -16.22 3.20 -11.23
N LYS A 127 -16.74 2.22 -10.49
CA LYS A 127 -17.67 1.22 -11.03
C LYS A 127 -18.99 1.88 -11.45
N GLU A 128 -19.41 1.64 -12.68
CA GLU A 128 -20.74 2.04 -13.16
C GLU A 128 -21.83 1.07 -12.66
N ASN A 129 -23.08 1.53 -12.58
CA ASN A 129 -24.24 0.72 -12.19
C ASN A 129 -24.06 -0.04 -10.86
N LYS A 130 -23.66 0.71 -9.81
CA LYS A 130 -23.50 0.17 -8.46
C LYS A 130 -24.82 -0.39 -7.95
N ASN A 131 -24.78 -1.62 -7.45
CA ASN A 131 -25.90 -2.20 -6.71
C ASN A 131 -25.82 -1.80 -5.22
N LEU A 132 -26.82 -2.20 -4.44
CA LEU A 132 -26.86 -1.92 -3.00
C LEU A 132 -25.60 -2.40 -2.26
N GLN A 133 -25.10 -3.59 -2.58
CA GLN A 133 -23.89 -4.13 -1.94
C GLN A 133 -22.64 -3.31 -2.27
N ASP A 134 -22.54 -2.79 -3.50
CA ASP A 134 -21.46 -1.89 -3.88
C ASP A 134 -21.49 -0.61 -3.05
N TRP A 135 -22.68 -0.02 -2.84
CA TRP A 135 -22.85 1.17 -1.99
C TRP A 135 -22.47 0.91 -0.53
N LYS A 136 -22.91 -0.22 0.04
CA LYS A 136 -22.51 -0.64 1.39
C LYS A 136 -21.00 -0.79 1.52
N THR A 137 -20.39 -1.46 0.54
CA THR A 137 -18.94 -1.71 0.54
C THR A 137 -18.14 -0.41 0.37
N LEU A 138 -18.65 0.52 -0.44
CA LEU A 138 -18.06 1.84 -0.64
C LEU A 138 -18.13 2.68 0.64
N TYR A 139 -19.28 2.71 1.32
CA TYR A 139 -19.45 3.39 2.61
C TYR A 139 -18.56 2.80 3.70
N LYS A 140 -18.52 1.47 3.81
CA LYS A 140 -17.64 0.77 4.76
C LYS A 140 -16.17 1.14 4.56
N ASN A 141 -15.69 1.10 3.32
CA ASN A 141 -14.29 1.34 3.01
C ASN A 141 -13.84 2.78 3.28
N ILE A 142 -14.67 3.79 2.96
CA ILE A 142 -14.28 5.19 3.23
C ILE A 142 -14.25 5.49 4.73
N ASN A 143 -15.19 4.91 5.50
CA ASN A 143 -15.21 5.04 6.96
C ASN A 143 -14.07 4.27 7.63
N LEU A 144 -13.72 3.07 7.15
CA LEU A 144 -12.53 2.35 7.60
C LEU A 144 -11.25 3.14 7.32
N ALA A 145 -11.10 3.69 6.11
CA ALA A 145 -9.94 4.49 5.75
C ALA A 145 -9.80 5.73 6.63
N ALA A 146 -10.91 6.44 6.87
CA ALA A 146 -10.95 7.57 7.77
C ALA A 146 -10.59 7.14 9.19
N ALA A 147 -11.24 6.13 9.77
CA ALA A 147 -10.99 5.74 11.16
C ALA A 147 -9.58 5.21 11.42
N LEU A 148 -8.97 4.49 10.46
CA LEU A 148 -7.59 3.98 10.58
C LEU A 148 -6.52 5.09 10.47
N ASN A 149 -6.87 6.28 9.95
CA ASN A 149 -5.97 7.43 9.82
C ASN A 149 -6.75 8.76 9.94
N ALA A 150 -7.40 8.95 11.10
CA ALA A 150 -8.48 9.90 11.43
C ALA A 150 -8.38 11.38 10.97
N SER A 151 -7.28 11.82 10.35
CA SER A 151 -7.10 13.18 9.82
C SER A 151 -6.98 13.28 8.30
N ASP A 152 -6.43 12.28 7.60
CA ASP A 152 -5.94 12.50 6.24
C ASP A 152 -6.98 12.15 5.16
N TYR A 153 -7.91 11.24 5.47
CA TYR A 153 -8.91 10.75 4.52
C TYR A 153 -10.34 11.22 4.83
N SER A 154 -10.57 11.88 5.97
CA SER A 154 -11.90 12.35 6.39
C SER A 154 -12.50 13.36 5.41
N THR A 155 -11.66 14.20 4.77
CA THR A 155 -12.10 15.18 3.75
C THR A 155 -12.63 14.53 2.46
N PHE A 156 -12.41 13.22 2.25
CA PHE A 156 -12.94 12.48 1.10
C PHE A 156 -14.29 11.81 1.37
N VAL A 157 -14.70 11.69 2.65
CA VAL A 157 -15.99 11.12 3.07
C VAL A 157 -17.14 12.02 2.60
N ASP A 158 -16.93 13.35 2.61
CA ASP A 158 -17.95 14.38 2.37
C ASP A 158 -18.46 14.49 0.91
N TYR A 159 -17.95 13.67 -0.01
CA TYR A 159 -18.24 13.83 -1.46
C TYR A 159 -19.36 12.95 -2.01
N LEU A 160 -19.97 12.08 -1.21
CA LEU A 160 -21.09 11.24 -1.65
C LEU A 160 -22.20 11.32 -0.61
N ASP A 161 -23.41 11.70 -1.05
CA ASP A 161 -24.61 11.70 -0.22
C ASP A 161 -25.13 10.25 -0.11
N PHE A 162 -24.55 9.50 0.84
CA PHE A 162 -24.87 8.09 1.01
C PHE A 162 -26.33 7.85 1.41
N ASP A 163 -27.00 8.86 1.97
CA ASP A 163 -28.41 8.80 2.36
C ASP A 163 -29.34 8.65 1.14
N GLU A 164 -28.87 8.96 -0.08
CA GLU A 164 -29.59 8.68 -1.33
C GLU A 164 -29.60 7.19 -1.71
N TYR A 165 -28.65 6.41 -1.20
CA TYR A 165 -28.38 5.03 -1.64
C TYR A 165 -28.51 3.97 -0.54
N LEU A 166 -28.38 4.37 0.71
CA LEU A 166 -28.40 3.51 1.89
C LEU A 166 -29.47 3.98 2.87
N SER A 167 -30.17 3.03 3.50
CA SER A 167 -31.10 3.39 4.57
C SER A 167 -30.36 3.69 5.88
N PRO A 168 -30.98 4.43 6.82
CA PRO A 168 -30.39 4.67 8.14
C PRO A 168 -30.03 3.38 8.89
N GLU A 169 -30.82 2.31 8.73
CA GLU A 169 -30.53 1.01 9.33
C GLU A 169 -29.28 0.37 8.72
N GLU A 170 -29.08 0.51 7.41
CA GLU A 170 -27.90 -0.03 6.72
C GLU A 170 -26.63 0.71 7.11
N ILE A 171 -26.71 2.05 7.22
CA ILE A 171 -25.61 2.89 7.72
C ILE A 171 -25.25 2.47 9.15
N ALA A 172 -26.23 2.39 10.05
CA ALA A 172 -25.99 2.01 11.44
C ALA A 172 -25.38 0.61 11.58
N GLN A 173 -25.80 -0.34 10.73
CA GLN A 173 -25.20 -1.67 10.68
C GLN A 173 -23.72 -1.59 10.26
N ILE A 174 -23.40 -0.84 9.21
CA ILE A 174 -22.02 -0.72 8.73
C ILE A 174 -21.15 0.00 9.76
N ASP A 175 -21.66 1.04 10.41
CA ASP A 175 -20.94 1.75 11.47
C ASP A 175 -20.60 0.83 12.65
N GLN A 176 -21.51 -0.07 13.00
CA GLN A 176 -21.25 -1.12 13.98
C GLN A 176 -20.14 -2.07 13.49
N GLU A 177 -20.20 -2.56 12.24
CA GLU A 177 -19.17 -3.43 11.66
C GLU A 177 -17.78 -2.75 11.66
N VAL A 178 -17.72 -1.47 11.29
CA VAL A 178 -16.50 -0.66 11.30
C VAL A 178 -15.96 -0.55 12.74
N SER A 179 -16.82 -0.23 13.70
CA SER A 179 -16.44 -0.11 15.10
C SER A 179 -15.90 -1.43 15.66
N GLU A 180 -16.59 -2.55 15.40
CA GLU A 180 -16.17 -3.89 15.81
C GLU A 180 -14.82 -4.27 15.20
N PHE A 181 -14.64 -4.01 13.90
CA PHE A 181 -13.37 -4.24 13.22
C PHE A 181 -12.21 -3.49 13.88
N LEU A 182 -12.40 -2.20 14.20
CA LEU A 182 -11.37 -1.37 14.83
C LEU A 182 -10.96 -1.86 16.23
N THR A 183 -11.84 -2.58 16.95
CA THR A 183 -11.46 -3.19 18.23
C THR A 183 -10.51 -4.38 18.09
N GLN A 184 -10.52 -5.03 16.92
CA GLN A 184 -9.76 -6.26 16.66
C GLN A 184 -8.43 -5.97 15.95
N VAL A 185 -8.41 -4.92 15.12
CA VAL A 185 -7.22 -4.53 14.37
C VAL A 185 -6.16 -3.95 15.29
N LYS A 186 -4.95 -4.50 15.21
CA LYS A 186 -3.79 -3.94 15.93
C LYS A 186 -3.35 -2.65 15.22
N PRO A 187 -3.11 -1.54 15.95
CA PRO A 187 -2.63 -0.30 15.37
C PRO A 187 -1.35 -0.51 14.54
N ASN A 188 -1.41 0.03 13.32
CA ASN A 188 -0.41 -0.01 12.25
C ASN A 188 1.02 0.33 12.73
N ARG A 189 1.95 -0.62 12.61
CA ARG A 189 3.41 -0.42 12.77
C ARG A 189 4.18 -0.79 11.50
N PHE A 190 3.61 -0.58 10.32
CA PHE A 190 4.32 -0.78 9.04
C PHE A 190 5.32 0.36 8.77
N TYR A 191 5.09 1.51 9.39
CA TYR A 191 6.05 2.61 9.47
C TYR A 191 6.82 2.52 10.78
N ASP A 192 8.13 2.35 10.68
CA ASP A 192 9.06 2.44 11.81
C ASP A 192 10.12 3.51 11.52
N GLU A 193 11.12 3.63 12.40
CA GLU A 193 12.24 4.57 12.29
C GLU A 193 13.00 4.51 10.94
N THR A 194 12.82 3.47 10.14
CA THR A 194 13.41 3.36 8.80
C THR A 194 12.49 3.85 7.68
N ASN A 195 11.19 3.95 7.94
CA ASN A 195 10.15 4.25 6.94
C ASN A 195 9.38 5.54 7.23
N LEU A 196 9.75 6.25 8.29
CA LEU A 196 9.41 7.66 8.48
C LEU A 196 10.37 8.47 7.59
N TYR A 197 9.82 9.37 6.76
CA TYR A 197 10.51 10.32 5.87
C TYR A 197 10.96 9.83 4.48
#